data_AF-A0A939YX99-F1
#
_entry.id   AF-A0A939YX99-F1
#
_cell.length_a   1.000
_cell.length_b   1.000
_cell.length_c   1.000
_cell.angle_alpha   90.00
_cell.angle_beta   90.00
_cell.angle_gamma   90.00
#
_symmetry.space_group_name_H-M   'P 1'
#
loop_
_entity.id
_entity.type
_entity.pdbx_description
1 polymer ?
#
loop_
_entity_poly.entity_id
_entity_poly.type
_entity_poly.pdbx_seq_one_letter_code
_entity_poly.pdbx_strand_id
1 'polypeptide(L)'
;MQNKNYGSDSGSGDPFFRSNPSGSMNWNTEAASSAGSIDTKDLSILQDEMHSEALLYKKCTVYADQFTDQQLKNVATTAAEHHRKHFDSLNGYLNSSR
;
A
#
# COMPACT_ATOMS: atom_id res chain seq x y z
N MET A 1 -35.45 -9.09 -42.54
CA MET A 1 -35.26 -8.62 -41.14
C MET A 1 -33.91 -9.15 -40.66
N GLN A 2 -32.85 -8.33 -40.71
CA GLN A 2 -31.52 -8.73 -40.23
C GLN A 2 -31.45 -8.56 -38.70
N ASN A 3 -31.10 -9.66 -38.01
CA ASN A 3 -30.92 -9.73 -36.56
C ASN A 3 -29.54 -9.15 -36.19
N LYS A 4 -29.51 -7.95 -35.58
CA LYS A 4 -28.27 -7.34 -35.07
C LYS A 4 -28.03 -7.86 -33.65
N ASN A 5 -27.06 -8.76 -33.54
CA ASN A 5 -26.52 -9.26 -32.28
C ASN A 5 -25.70 -8.13 -31.63
N TYR A 6 -26.24 -7.51 -30.58
CA TYR A 6 -25.49 -6.53 -29.77
C TYR A 6 -24.61 -7.31 -28.80
N GLY A 7 -23.31 -7.36 -29.09
CA GLY A 7 -22.31 -7.90 -28.18
C GLY A 7 -22.29 -7.10 -26.88
N SER A 8 -22.42 -7.81 -25.77
CA SER A 8 -22.17 -7.31 -24.42
C SER A 8 -20.69 -7.02 -24.26
N ASP A 9 -20.34 -5.73 -24.31
CA ASP A 9 -19.05 -5.16 -23.95
C ASP A 9 -18.82 -5.36 -22.45
N SER A 10 -18.10 -6.42 -22.10
CA SER A 10 -17.58 -6.63 -20.76
C SER A 10 -16.41 -5.67 -20.55
N GLY A 11 -16.73 -4.53 -19.90
CA GLY A 11 -15.76 -3.54 -19.45
C GLY A 11 -14.53 -4.18 -18.81
N SER A 12 -13.38 -3.76 -19.30
CA SER A 12 -12.06 -4.19 -18.85
C SER A 12 -11.82 -3.62 -17.44
N GLY A 13 -12.17 -4.40 -16.42
CA GLY A 13 -11.88 -4.06 -15.02
C GLY A 13 -10.38 -4.24 -14.73
N ASP A 14 -9.77 -3.23 -14.11
CA ASP A 14 -8.35 -3.20 -13.77
C ASP A 14 -7.91 -4.42 -12.92
N PRO A 15 -6.84 -5.13 -13.32
CA PRO A 15 -6.39 -6.35 -12.65
C PRO A 15 -5.83 -6.11 -11.24
N PHE A 16 -5.53 -4.86 -10.88
CA PHE A 16 -4.93 -4.50 -9.59
C PHE A 16 -5.81 -4.88 -8.39
N PHE A 17 -7.14 -4.80 -8.53
CA PHE A 17 -8.07 -5.05 -7.42
C PHE A 17 -8.66 -6.48 -7.40
N ARG A 18 -8.26 -7.37 -8.32
CA ARG A 18 -8.84 -8.74 -8.43
C ARG A 18 -8.20 -9.77 -7.49
N SER A 19 -7.29 -9.39 -6.60
CA SER A 19 -6.60 -10.34 -5.73
C SER A 19 -7.24 -10.41 -4.34
N ASN A 20 -7.88 -11.55 -4.11
CA ASN A 20 -8.43 -12.12 -2.87
C ASN A 20 -7.67 -11.71 -1.57
N PRO A 21 -8.36 -11.27 -0.49
CA PRO A 21 -7.75 -10.68 0.71
C PRO A 21 -7.03 -11.67 1.66
N SER A 22 -6.73 -12.89 1.21
CA SER A 22 -6.07 -13.92 2.04
C SER A 22 -4.60 -14.18 1.67
N GLY A 23 -4.01 -13.38 0.80
CA GLY A 23 -2.58 -13.43 0.52
C GLY A 23 -1.82 -12.43 1.38
N SER A 24 -0.94 -12.92 2.24
CA SER A 24 0.15 -12.12 2.82
C SER A 24 0.80 -11.32 1.71
N MET A 25 0.58 -10.00 1.67
CA MET A 25 1.21 -9.11 0.71
C MET A 25 2.71 -9.12 0.97
N ASN A 26 3.45 -9.88 0.16
CA ASN A 26 4.90 -9.88 0.18
C ASN A 26 5.39 -8.65 -0.60
N TRP A 27 5.73 -7.59 0.13
CA TRP A 27 6.21 -6.31 -0.40
C TRP A 27 7.68 -6.34 -0.84
N ASN A 28 8.09 -7.37 -1.58
CA ASN A 28 9.39 -7.36 -2.25
C ASN A 28 9.24 -6.68 -3.61
N THR A 29 9.11 -5.35 -3.59
CA THR A 29 9.33 -4.51 -4.77
C THR A 29 10.81 -4.59 -5.13
N GLU A 30 11.12 -5.43 -6.12
CA GLU A 30 12.46 -5.63 -6.69
C GLU A 30 12.95 -4.45 -7.57
N ALA A 31 12.55 -3.23 -7.22
CA ALA A 31 13.02 -2.01 -7.87
C ALA A 31 13.95 -1.24 -6.92
N ALA A 32 15.26 -1.50 -7.03
CA ALA A 32 16.36 -0.53 -6.94
C ALA A 32 17.67 -1.18 -6.50
N SER A 33 18.22 -2.09 -7.31
CA SER A 33 19.67 -2.27 -7.34
C SER A 33 20.30 -1.14 -8.16
N SER A 34 20.28 0.07 -7.61
CA SER A 34 21.13 1.20 -8.03
C SER A 34 21.73 1.78 -6.77
N ALA A 35 22.71 1.06 -6.22
CA ALA A 35 23.55 1.51 -5.11
C ALA A 35 24.50 2.62 -5.59
N GLY A 36 23.93 3.79 -5.91
CA GLY A 36 24.66 4.97 -6.34
C GLY A 36 23.78 6.19 -6.19
N SER A 37 23.97 6.91 -5.07
CA SER A 37 23.38 8.20 -4.70
C SER A 37 21.86 8.35 -4.92
N ILE A 38 21.10 8.41 -3.84
CA ILE A 38 19.71 8.88 -3.85
C ILE A 38 19.62 10.21 -4.62
N ASP A 39 18.83 10.24 -5.71
CA ASP A 39 18.54 11.47 -6.44
C ASP A 39 17.52 12.31 -5.67
N THR A 40 17.43 13.61 -5.97
CA THR A 40 16.44 14.51 -5.36
C THR A 40 15.00 14.03 -5.62
N LYS A 41 14.76 13.37 -6.77
CA LYS A 41 13.48 12.74 -7.08
C LYS A 41 13.19 11.55 -6.15
N ASP A 42 14.19 10.72 -5.87
CA ASP A 42 14.06 9.59 -4.94
C ASP A 42 13.75 10.09 -3.53
N LEU A 43 14.37 11.20 -3.09
CA LEU A 43 14.02 11.85 -1.82
C LEU A 43 12.57 12.33 -1.78
N SER A 44 12.08 12.96 -2.85
CA SER A 44 10.69 13.42 -2.92
C SER A 44 9.71 12.25 -2.84
N ILE A 45 9.97 11.18 -3.58
CA ILE A 45 9.15 9.96 -3.56
C ILE A 45 9.15 9.34 -2.17
N LEU A 46 10.33 9.24 -1.52
CA LEU A 46 10.45 8.71 -0.17
C LEU A 46 9.71 9.57 0.86
N GLN A 47 9.73 10.90 0.72
CA GLN A 47 8.99 11.80 1.59
C GLN A 47 7.48 11.65 1.43
N ASP A 48 7.00 11.52 0.19
CA ASP A 48 5.58 11.29 -0.11
C ASP A 48 5.12 9.93 0.46
N GLU A 49 5.95 8.89 0.32
CA GLU A 49 5.67 7.55 0.88
C GLU A 49 5.67 7.59 2.41
N MET A 50 6.63 8.26 3.04
CA MET A 50 6.62 8.43 4.50
C MET A 50 5.38 9.19 4.99
N HIS A 51 4.90 10.16 4.23
CA HIS A 51 3.65 10.86 4.55
C HIS A 51 2.43 9.94 4.41
N SER A 52 2.38 9.13 3.34
CA SER A 52 1.31 8.16 3.12
C SER A 52 1.25 7.15 4.27
N GLU A 53 2.39 6.62 4.70
CA GLU A 53 2.52 5.66 5.80
C GLU A 53 2.01 6.23 7.13
N ALA A 54 2.38 7.48 7.45
CA ALA A 54 1.90 8.16 8.65
C ALA A 54 0.38 8.37 8.63
N LEU A 55 -0.19 8.71 7.47
CA LEU A 55 -1.64 8.86 7.31
C LEU A 55 -2.37 7.52 7.44
N LEU A 56 -1.84 6.45 6.84
CA LEU A 56 -2.42 5.11 6.90
C LEU A 56 -2.38 4.56 8.33
N TYR A 57 -1.26 4.73 9.04
CA TYR A 57 -1.15 4.43 10.46
C TYR A 57 -2.30 5.06 11.25
N LYS A 58 -2.48 6.38 11.11
CA LYS A 58 -3.54 7.13 11.81
C LYS A 58 -4.95 6.63 11.45
N LYS A 59 -5.20 6.31 10.18
CA LYS A 59 -6.50 5.76 9.76
C LYS A 59 -6.76 4.39 10.37
N CYS A 60 -5.77 3.50 10.34
CA CYS A 60 -5.86 2.18 10.92
C CYS A 60 -6.07 2.21 12.44
N THR A 61 -5.38 3.10 13.17
CA THR A 61 -5.61 3.27 14.62
C THR A 61 -7.03 3.75 14.91
N VAL A 62 -7.53 4.73 14.15
CA VAL A 62 -8.91 5.21 14.30
C VAL A 62 -9.93 4.10 14.04
N TYR A 63 -9.72 3.26 13.02
CA TYR A 63 -10.60 2.13 12.76
C TYR A 63 -10.50 1.04 13.83
N ALA A 64 -9.30 0.74 14.32
CA ALA A 64 -9.12 -0.20 15.43
C ALA A 64 -9.90 0.24 16.68
N ASP A 65 -9.98 1.54 16.95
CA ASP A 65 -10.75 2.09 18.07
C ASP A 65 -12.27 2.04 17.84
N GLN A 66 -12.72 2.25 16.60
CA GLN A 66 -14.14 2.27 16.24
C GLN A 66 -14.74 0.87 16.08
N PHE A 67 -13.93 -0.14 15.75
CA PHE A 67 -14.43 -1.50 15.56
C PHE A 67 -14.86 -2.13 16.89
N THR A 68 -16.04 -2.76 16.85
CA THR A 68 -16.57 -3.57 17.96
C THR A 68 -16.19 -5.04 17.82
N ASP A 69 -16.06 -5.52 16.57
CA ASP A 69 -15.64 -6.89 16.27
C ASP A 69 -14.14 -7.09 16.52
N GLN A 70 -13.79 -8.10 17.31
CA GLN A 70 -12.41 -8.35 17.71
C GLN A 70 -11.50 -8.73 16.55
N GLN A 71 -12.00 -9.44 15.53
CA GLN A 71 -11.19 -9.80 14.36
C GLN A 71 -10.86 -8.55 13.54
N LEU A 72 -11.83 -7.67 13.32
CA LEU A 72 -11.60 -6.40 12.62
C LEU A 72 -10.63 -5.50 13.37
N LYS A 73 -10.73 -5.43 14.71
CA LYS A 73 -9.76 -4.72 15.55
C LYS A 73 -8.35 -5.26 15.38
N ASN A 74 -8.20 -6.58 15.40
CA ASN A 74 -6.90 -7.23 15.23
C ASN A 74 -6.29 -6.93 13.85
N VAL A 75 -7.11 -6.96 12.79
CA VAL A 75 -6.66 -6.63 11.42
C VAL A 75 -6.22 -5.17 11.33
N ALA A 76 -7.03 -4.22 11.83
CA ALA A 76 -6.68 -2.80 11.81
C ALA A 76 -5.43 -2.49 12.64
N THR A 77 -5.29 -3.12 13.81
CA THR A 77 -4.10 -2.99 14.66
C THR A 77 -2.85 -3.55 13.96
N THR A 78 -2.98 -4.70 13.31
CA THR A 78 -1.87 -5.30 12.53
C THR A 78 -1.47 -4.41 11.37
N ALA A 79 -2.43 -3.82 10.66
CA ALA A 79 -2.17 -2.88 9.58
C ALA A 79 -1.49 -1.60 10.09
N ALA A 80 -1.93 -1.04 11.22
CA ALA A 80 -1.27 0.10 11.84
C ALA A 80 0.20 -0.24 12.17
N GLU A 81 0.45 -1.37 12.82
CA GLU A 81 1.81 -1.80 13.15
C GLU A 81 2.69 -2.03 11.91
N HIS A 82 2.11 -2.52 10.81
CA HIS A 82 2.80 -2.63 9.53
C HIS A 82 3.25 -1.27 9.00
N HIS A 83 2.33 -0.29 8.93
CA HIS A 83 2.63 1.06 8.45
C HIS A 83 3.70 1.76 9.31
N ARG A 84 3.63 1.60 10.64
CA ARG A 84 4.67 2.12 11.55
C ARG A 84 6.05 1.55 11.24
N LYS A 85 6.16 0.22 11.12
CA LYS A 85 7.44 -0.44 10.82
C LYS A 85 8.00 -0.05 9.46
N HIS A 86 7.12 0.14 8.47
CA HIS A 86 7.56 0.57 7.15
C HIS A 86 8.08 2.01 7.19
N PHE A 87 7.38 2.92 7.86
CA PHE A 87 7.86 4.29 8.11
C PHE A 87 9.23 4.30 8.79
N ASP A 88 9.42 3.51 9.86
CA ASP A 88 10.70 3.43 10.57
C ASP A 88 11.83 2.92 9.66
N SER A 89 11.51 2.00 8.75
CA SER A 89 12.46 1.46 7.77
C SER A 89 12.87 2.51 6.74
N LEU A 90 11.90 3.27 6.19
CA LEU A 90 12.17 4.37 5.25
C LEU A 90 12.99 5.48 5.92
N ASN A 91 12.64 5.83 7.16
CA ASN A 91 13.39 6.80 7.96
C ASN A 91 14.81 6.30 8.25
N GLY A 92 14.99 5.03 8.58
CA GLY A 92 16.31 4.41 8.76
C GLY A 92 17.15 4.46 7.49
N TYR A 93 16.54 4.20 6.33
CA TYR A 93 17.19 4.30 5.03
C TYR A 93 17.65 5.72 4.73
N LEU A 94 16.81 6.73 4.96
CA LEU A 94 17.18 8.15 4.81
C LEU A 94 18.31 8.57 5.74
N ASN A 95 18.29 8.12 7.00
CA ASN A 95 19.35 8.45 7.95
C ASN A 95 20.67 7.74 7.64
N SER A 96 20.62 6.56 6.99
CA SER A 96 21.81 5.81 6.59
C SER A 96 22.40 6.26 5.24
N SER A 97 21.62 7.00 4.44
CA SER A 97 21.99 7.51 3.11
C SER A 97 22.31 9.01 3.10
N ARG A 98 22.21 9.69 4.25
CA ARG A 98 22.75 11.03 4.51
C ARG A 98 24.18 10.96 5.03
#